data_AF-A0A7V9DEF5-F1
#
_entry.id   AF-A0A7V9DEF5-F1
#
_cell.length_a   1.000
_cell.length_b   1.000
_cell.length_c   1.000
_cell.angle_alpha   90.00
_cell.angle_beta   90.00
_cell.angle_gamma   90.00
#
_symmetry.space_group_name_H-M   'P 1'
#
loop_
_entity.id
_entity.type
_entity.pdbx_description
1 polymer ?
#
loop_
_entity_poly.entity_id
_entity_poly.type
_entity_poly.pdbx_seq_one_letter_code
_entity_poly.pdbx_strand_id
1 'polypeptide(L)' 'MSLNGEGPVITINRGACNGMCPVYSAEIYLDGTVVYRGKMFVEVEGERRHRISEAKVRELIGAFVRRIIFR' A
#
# COMPACT_ATOMS: atom_id res chain seq x y z
N MET A 1 11.35 -13.61 15.65
CA MET A 1 10.59 -14.29 14.57
C MET A 1 9.99 -13.20 13.70
N SER A 2 10.24 -13.02 12.40
CA SER A 2 10.84 -13.86 11.35
C SER A 2 11.61 -12.97 10.34
N LEU A 3 12.69 -13.50 9.77
CA LEU A 3 13.51 -12.88 8.71
C LEU A 3 13.29 -13.62 7.38
N ASN A 4 12.05 -13.70 6.92
CA ASN A 4 11.70 -14.16 5.57
C ASN A 4 10.83 -13.06 4.93
N GLY A 5 10.90 -12.89 3.60
CA GLY A 5 10.19 -11.87 2.83
C GLY A 5 8.66 -12.03 2.79
N GLU A 6 8.03 -12.21 3.95
CA GLU A 6 6.61 -12.55 4.16
C GLU A 6 5.74 -11.29 4.35
N GLY A 7 6.35 -10.11 4.37
CA GLY A 7 5.68 -8.82 4.57
C GLY A 7 5.40 -8.06 3.26
N PRO A 8 4.53 -7.04 3.32
CA PRO A 8 4.29 -6.16 2.18
C PRO A 8 5.56 -5.41 1.79
N VAL A 9 5.85 -5.35 0.50
CA VAL A 9 6.98 -4.60 -0.07
C VAL A 9 6.68 -3.10 -0.19
N ILE A 10 5.40 -2.73 -0.22
CA ILE A 10 4.95 -1.34 -0.16
C ILE A 10 3.78 -1.26 0.82
N THR A 11 3.85 -0.31 1.75
CA THR A 11 2.75 0.03 2.66
C THR A 11 2.36 1.48 2.47
N ILE A 12 1.05 1.73 2.43
CA ILE A 12 0.45 3.06 2.34
C ILE A 12 -0.48 3.20 3.54
N ASN A 13 -0.31 4.27 4.31
CA ASN A 13 -1.19 4.58 5.43
C ASN A 13 -1.61 6.05 5.35
N ARG A 14 -2.91 6.29 5.30
CA ARG A 14 -3.50 7.62 5.43
C ARG A 14 -4.35 7.66 6.69
N GLY A 15 -3.84 8.37 7.69
CA GLY A 15 -4.53 8.60 8.96
C GLY A 15 -5.62 9.67 8.88
N ALA A 16 -6.32 9.84 10.01
CA ALA A 16 -7.32 10.89 10.16
C ALA A 16 -6.69 12.28 10.23
N CYS A 17 -7.47 13.30 9.86
CA CYS A 17 -7.14 14.72 10.00
C CYS A 17 -8.31 15.46 10.69
N ASN A 18 -8.16 16.75 10.99
CA ASN A 18 -9.20 17.60 11.58
C ASN A 18 -10.29 17.99 10.54
N GLY A 19 -10.94 16.99 9.94
CA GLY A 19 -11.94 17.16 8.91
C GLY A 19 -12.30 15.82 8.23
N MET A 20 -12.85 15.89 7.02
CA MET A 20 -13.28 14.72 6.25
C MET A 20 -12.16 14.14 5.39
N CYS A 21 -10.97 13.91 5.98
CA CYS A 21 -9.90 13.25 5.25
C CYS A 21 -10.20 11.75 5.10
N PRO A 22 -10.00 11.17 3.91
CA PRO A 22 -10.08 9.73 3.71
C PRO A 22 -9.09 8.99 4.62
N VAL A 23 -9.60 8.01 5.38
CA VAL A 23 -8.82 7.15 6.26
C VAL A 23 -8.74 5.76 5.65
N TYR A 24 -7.54 5.35 5.26
CA TYR A 24 -7.31 4.03 4.67
C TYR A 24 -5.88 3.54 4.81
N SER A 25 -5.67 2.25 4.57
CA SER A 25 -4.36 1.66 4.35
C SER A 25 -4.36 0.74 3.14
N ALA A 26 -3.19 0.55 2.53
CA ALA A 26 -2.97 -0.45 1.51
C ALA A 26 -1.63 -1.14 1.72
N GLU A 27 -1.61 -2.45 1.53
CA GLU A 27 -0.44 -3.30 1.61
C GLU A 27 -0.28 -3.99 0.26
N ILE A 28 0.91 -3.89 -0.33
CA ILE A 28 1.23 -4.51 -1.63
C ILE A 28 2.38 -5.48 -1.40
N TYR A 29 2.17 -6.72 -1.81
CA TYR A 29 3.13 -7.82 -1.67
C TYR A 29 3.87 -8.07 -2.99
N LEU A 30 5.00 -8.77 -2.90
CA LEU A 30 5.87 -9.01 -4.06
C LEU A 30 5.20 -9.84 -5.17
N ASP A 31 4.28 -10.73 -4.78
CA ASP A 31 3.48 -11.60 -5.66
C ASP A 31 2.33 -10.87 -6.39
N GLY A 32 2.18 -9.57 -6.14
CA GLY A 32 1.12 -8.74 -6.70
C GLY A 32 -0.18 -8.71 -5.88
N THR A 33 -0.23 -9.37 -4.72
CA THR A 33 -1.37 -9.27 -3.80
C THR A 33 -1.47 -7.84 -3.27
N VAL A 34 -2.66 -7.25 -3.36
CA VAL A 34 -2.98 -5.93 -2.81
C VAL A 34 -4.10 -6.06 -1.80
N VAL A 35 -3.87 -5.53 -0.62
CA VAL A 35 -4.81 -5.58 0.51
C VAL A 35 -5.13 -4.14 0.92
N TYR A 36 -6.31 -3.66 0.53
CA TYR A 36 -6.81 -2.33 0.86
C TYR A 36 -7.75 -2.41 2.07
N ARG A 37 -7.64 -1.45 3.01
CA ARG A 37 -8.60 -1.22 4.10
C ARG A 37 -9.09 0.22 4.05
N GLY A 38 -10.33 0.42 3.65
CA GLY A 38 -11.01 1.70 3.84
C GLY A 38 -11.65 1.77 5.23
N LYS A 39 -11.51 2.89 5.94
CA LYS A 39 -12.13 3.09 7.25
C LYS A 39 -13.24 4.14 7.26
N MET A 40 -12.93 5.37 6.81
CA MET A 40 -13.87 6.50 6.87
C MET A 40 -13.58 7.48 5.73
N PHE A 41 -14.61 8.21 5.29
CA PHE A 41 -14.52 9.23 4.23
C PHE A 41 -13.85 8.70 2.95
N VAL A 42 -14.11 7.43 2.62
CA VAL A 42 -13.62 6.73 1.43
C VAL A 42 -14.81 6.21 0.63
N GLU A 43 -14.63 6.05 -0.69
CA GLU A 43 -15.67 5.49 -1.55
C GLU A 43 -15.97 4.02 -1.23
N VAL A 44 -14.95 3.27 -0.81
CA VAL A 44 -15.08 1.85 -0.46
C VAL A 44 -14.58 1.63 0.96
N GLU A 45 -15.49 1.29 1.86
CA GLU A 45 -15.15 0.91 3.23
C GLU A 45 -14.91 -0.60 3.35
N GLY A 46 -14.13 -0.98 4.37
CA GLY A 46 -13.77 -2.37 4.67
C GLY A 46 -12.55 -2.89 3.92
N GLU A 47 -12.29 -4.19 4.04
CA GLU A 47 -11.20 -4.87 3.35
C GLU A 47 -11.57 -5.19 1.90
N ARG A 48 -10.68 -4.85 0.98
CA ARG A 48 -10.72 -5.28 -0.42
C ARG A 48 -9.39 -5.89 -0.83
N ARG A 49 -9.46 -7.02 -1.52
CA ARG A 49 -8.30 -7.68 -2.10
C ARG A 49 -8.32 -7.49 -3.60
N HIS A 50 -7.17 -7.12 -4.14
CA HIS A 50 -6.96 -7.00 -5.57
C HIS A 50 -5.64 -7.66 -5.94
N ARG A 51 -5.42 -7.88 -7.24
CA ARG A 51 -4.18 -8.45 -7.74
C ARG A 51 -3.65 -7.63 -8.90
N ILE A 52 -2.39 -7.26 -8.82
CA ILE A 52 -1.64 -6.63 -9.91
C ILE A 52 -0.54 -7.58 -10.38
N SER A 53 0.04 -7.32 -11.56
CA SER A 53 1.17 -8.13 -12.02
C SER A 53 2.43 -7.83 -11.22
N GLU A 54 3.30 -8.83 -11.06
CA GLU A 54 4.61 -8.65 -10.42
C GLU A 54 5.45 -7.57 -11.14
N ALA A 55 5.32 -7.46 -12.47
CA ALA A 55 5.96 -6.41 -13.25
C ALA A 55 5.52 -5.01 -12.78
N LYS A 56 4.23 -4.84 -12.49
CA LYS A 56 3.70 -3.58 -11.95
C LYS A 56 4.19 -3.32 -10.53
N VAL A 57 4.30 -4.35 -9.69
CA VAL A 57 4.91 -4.22 -8.35
C VAL A 57 6.34 -3.71 -8.46
N ARG A 58 7.16 -4.29 -9.35
CA ARG A 58 8.55 -3.87 -9.58
C ARG A 58 8.65 -2.44 -10.10
N GLU A 59 7.75 -2.04 -10.99
CA GLU A 59 7.64 -0.65 -11.48
C GLU A 59 7.39 0.33 -10.33
N LEU A 60 6.42 0.01 -9.45
CA LEU A 60 6.07 0.82 -8.29
C LEU A 60 7.26 0.93 -7.31
N ILE A 61 7.91 -0.18 -6.98
CA ILE A 61 9.12 -0.18 -6.14
C ILE A 61 10.18 0.77 -6.74
N GLY A 62 10.45 0.65 -8.04
CA GLY A 62 11.40 1.51 -8.73
C GLY A 62 11.02 2.99 -8.71
N ALA A 63 9.72 3.33 -8.74
CA ALA A 63 9.25 4.71 -8.62
C ALA A 63 9.51 5.31 -7.23
N PHE A 64 9.37 4.52 -6.15
CA PHE A 64 9.60 4.99 -4.79
C PHE A 64 11.08 5.07 -4.42
N VAL A 65 11.91 4.08 -4.80
CA VAL A 65 13.34 4.07 -4.49
C VAL A 65 14.06 5.28 -5.12
N ARG A 66 13.71 5.62 -6.37
CA ARG A 66 14.31 6.78 -7.05
C ARG A 66 14.07 8.11 -6.35
N ARG A 67 13.01 8.22 -5.55
CA ARG A 67 12.62 9.48 -4.92
C ARG A 67 13.24 9.71 -3.54
N ILE A 68 13.88 8.69 -2.96
CA ILE A 68 14.50 8.77 -1.62
C ILE A 68 15.98 9.15 -1.68
N ILE A 69 16.65 8.99 -2.83
CA ILE A 69 18.12 9.18 -2.99
C ILE A 69 18.49 10.64 -3.37
N PHE A 70 17.52 11.51 -3.66
CA PHE A 70 17.77 12.96 -3.83
C PHE A 70 17.40 13.71 -2.55
N ARG A 71 18.29 13.70 -1.57
CA ARG A 71 18.35 14.69 -0.49
C ARG A 71 19.80 15.09 -0.25
#